data_AF-A0A4W2HRM8-F1
#
_entry.id   AF-A0A4W2HRM8-F1
#
_cell.length_a   1.000
_cell.length_b   1.000
_cell.length_c   1.000
_cell.angle_alpha   90.00
_cell.angle_beta   90.00
_cell.angle_gamma   90.00
#
_symmetry.space_group_name_H-M   'P 1'
#
loop_
_entity.id
_entity.type
_entity.pdbx_description
1 polymer ?
#
loop_
_entity_poly.entity_id
_entity_poly.type
_entity_poly.pdbx_seq_one_letter_code
_entity_poly.pdbx_strand_id
1 'polypeptide(L)'
;ETTGTTSITPTFILEDENMCIYALSFTTSPILIIVDDRGRPSGKGIVEFSGKPAARKALDRYSEGSFLLTTFPRPVTVEPMDQLDDEEGLPEKLVIKNQQFHKEREQPLRFAQSGSFEYEYAMRWKALIEMEKQQQDQVDRNIKENGSS
;
A
#
# COMPACT_ATOMS: atom_id res chain seq x y z
N GLU A 1 -33.69 2.95 -3.82
CA GLU A 1 -32.51 2.07 -4.03
C GLU A 1 -31.24 2.90 -3.96
N THR A 2 -30.23 2.31 -3.31
CA THR A 2 -28.79 2.68 -3.29
C THR A 2 -28.42 4.11 -2.88
N THR A 3 -28.56 4.41 -1.58
CA THR A 3 -27.65 5.33 -0.88
C THR A 3 -26.29 4.62 -0.75
N GLY A 4 -25.44 4.77 -1.76
CA GLY A 4 -24.02 4.37 -1.71
C GLY A 4 -23.24 5.30 -0.80
N THR A 5 -23.48 5.22 0.51
CA THR A 5 -22.53 5.72 1.49
C THR A 5 -21.50 4.61 1.65
N THR A 6 -20.41 4.66 0.88
CA THR A 6 -19.20 3.89 1.19
C THR A 6 -18.79 4.34 2.58
N SER A 7 -19.26 3.61 3.59
CA SER A 7 -18.91 3.77 4.98
C SER A 7 -17.44 3.37 5.05
N ILE A 8 -16.57 4.37 4.89
CA ILE A 8 -15.12 4.30 5.09
C ILE A 8 -14.90 3.82 6.52
N THR A 9 -14.88 2.50 6.71
CA THR A 9 -14.38 1.87 7.93
C THR A 9 -12.89 2.21 7.96
N PRO A 10 -12.44 2.93 8.99
CA PRO A 10 -11.04 3.26 9.09
C PRO A 10 -10.26 1.97 9.31
N THR A 11 -9.29 1.77 8.44
CA THR A 11 -8.58 0.52 8.29
C THR A 11 -7.09 0.79 8.43
N PHE A 12 -6.36 -0.11 9.08
CA PHE A 12 -4.92 0.01 9.25
C PHE A 12 -4.19 -1.24 8.79
N ILE A 13 -2.99 -1.05 8.27
CA ILE A 13 -2.04 -2.13 7.99
C ILE A 13 -1.13 -2.29 9.21
N LEU A 14 -1.07 -3.52 9.71
CA LEU A 14 -0.13 -3.98 10.73
C LEU A 14 0.97 -4.78 10.06
N GLU A 15 2.23 -4.66 10.47
CA GLU A 15 3.32 -5.50 9.96
C GLU A 15 4.06 -6.26 11.08
N ASP A 16 3.90 -7.58 11.16
CA ASP A 16 4.78 -8.50 11.89
C ASP A 16 4.69 -9.97 11.40
N GLU A 17 5.84 -10.65 11.25
CA GLU A 17 5.91 -12.05 10.75
C GLU A 17 5.18 -13.05 11.67
N ASN A 18 5.06 -12.76 12.97
CA ASN A 18 4.40 -13.60 13.97
C ASN A 18 2.97 -13.12 14.33
N MET A 19 2.49 -12.04 13.72
CA MET A 19 1.16 -11.46 13.97
C MET A 19 0.01 -12.47 13.82
N CYS A 20 0.19 -13.43 12.92
CA CYS A 20 -0.87 -14.30 12.41
C CYS A 20 -1.40 -15.29 13.45
N ILE A 21 -0.66 -15.51 14.54
CA ILE A 21 -1.03 -16.49 15.58
C ILE A 21 -1.87 -15.83 16.70
N TYR A 22 -1.72 -14.52 16.95
CA TYR A 22 -2.28 -13.87 18.14
C TYR A 22 -3.24 -12.70 17.86
N ALA A 23 -3.30 -12.17 16.64
CA ALA A 23 -4.17 -11.04 16.32
C ALA A 23 -5.67 -11.36 16.52
N LEU A 24 -6.07 -12.62 16.37
CA LEU A 24 -7.47 -13.06 16.54
C LEU A 24 -7.94 -13.09 18.01
N SER A 25 -7.05 -13.01 19.00
CA SER A 25 -7.42 -13.17 20.41
C SER A 25 -7.40 -11.88 21.24
N PHE A 26 -6.90 -10.76 20.71
CA PHE A 26 -6.63 -9.55 21.51
C PHE A 26 -7.43 -8.31 21.15
N THR A 27 -8.11 -8.28 19.99
CA THR A 27 -8.83 -7.07 19.56
C THR A 27 -10.30 -7.37 19.38
N THR A 28 -11.15 -6.45 19.84
CA THR A 28 -12.60 -6.49 19.64
C THR A 28 -13.01 -6.15 18.21
N SER A 29 -12.05 -5.78 17.36
CA SER A 29 -12.23 -5.44 15.96
C SER A 29 -11.92 -6.64 15.07
N PRO A 30 -12.61 -6.80 13.93
CA PRO A 30 -12.24 -7.80 12.94
C PRO A 30 -10.84 -7.49 12.39
N ILE A 31 -10.01 -8.53 12.32
CA ILE A 31 -8.67 -8.47 11.73
C ILE A 31 -8.61 -9.46 10.58
N LEU A 32 -8.20 -8.97 9.42
CA LEU A 32 -7.95 -9.77 8.23
C LEU A 32 -6.44 -9.90 8.01
N ILE A 33 -5.92 -11.12 8.07
CA ILE A 33 -4.50 -11.39 7.83
C ILE A 33 -4.26 -11.55 6.34
N ILE A 34 -3.31 -10.81 5.80
CA ILE A 34 -2.92 -10.91 4.39
C ILE A 34 -2.00 -12.12 4.24
N VAL A 35 -2.36 -13.04 3.34
CA VAL A 35 -1.59 -14.24 3.02
C VAL A 35 -1.14 -14.21 1.56
N ASP A 36 -0.08 -14.94 1.24
CA ASP A 36 0.34 -15.17 -0.14
C ASP A 36 -0.53 -16.21 -0.86
N ASP A 37 -0.22 -16.49 -2.12
CA ASP A 37 -0.89 -17.46 -2.98
C ASP A 37 -0.89 -18.91 -2.45
N ARG A 38 -0.02 -19.20 -1.48
CA ARG A 38 0.12 -20.50 -0.80
C ARG A 38 -0.52 -20.51 0.59
N GLY A 39 -1.18 -19.43 0.98
CA GLY A 39 -1.77 -19.27 2.31
C GLY A 39 -0.74 -19.02 3.42
N ARG A 40 0.51 -18.69 3.07
CA ARG A 40 1.52 -18.30 4.06
C ARG A 40 1.31 -16.84 4.46
N PRO A 41 1.47 -16.51 5.74
CA PRO A 41 1.28 -15.14 6.19
C PRO A 41 2.31 -14.19 5.55
N SER A 42 1.83 -13.05 5.05
CA SER A 42 2.69 -11.99 4.50
C SER A 42 3.39 -11.17 5.61
N GLY A 43 3.02 -11.41 6.86
CA GLY A 43 3.33 -10.53 7.97
C GLY A 43 2.49 -9.26 7.99
N LYS A 44 1.54 -9.07 7.07
CA LYS A 44 0.64 -7.91 7.02
C LYS A 44 -0.78 -8.25 7.46
N GLY A 45 -1.47 -7.30 8.09
CA GLY A 45 -2.81 -7.49 8.64
C GLY A 45 -3.62 -6.21 8.59
N ILE A 46 -4.91 -6.36 8.34
CA ILE A 46 -5.86 -5.27 8.13
C ILE A 46 -6.81 -5.24 9.33
N VAL A 47 -6.89 -4.12 10.04
CA VAL A 47 -7.82 -3.94 11.17
C VAL A 47 -8.87 -2.92 10.82
N GLU A 48 -10.15 -3.34 10.86
CA GLU A 48 -11.27 -2.41 10.66
C GLU A 48 -11.80 -1.91 12.01
N PHE A 49 -12.04 -0.61 12.09
CA PHE A 49 -12.63 0.03 13.26
C PHE A 49 -14.10 0.38 13.03
N SER A 50 -14.89 0.40 14.10
CA SER A 50 -16.29 0.82 14.06
C SER A 50 -16.49 2.31 13.72
N GLY A 51 -15.43 3.12 13.78
CA GLY A 51 -15.49 4.53 13.40
C GLY A 51 -14.17 5.29 13.53
N LYS A 52 -14.10 6.47 12.89
CA LYS A 52 -12.90 7.32 12.81
C LYS A 52 -12.29 7.70 14.17
N PRO A 53 -13.07 8.06 15.21
CA PRO A 53 -12.49 8.41 16.51
C PRO A 53 -11.77 7.23 17.19
N ALA A 54 -12.33 6.02 17.07
CA ALA A 54 -11.72 4.81 17.64
C ALA A 54 -10.41 4.46 16.92
N ALA A 55 -10.41 4.54 15.60
CA ALA A 55 -9.22 4.38 14.76
C ALA A 55 -8.13 5.41 15.09
N ARG A 56 -8.48 6.69 15.21
CA ARG A 56 -7.51 7.74 15.52
C ARG A 56 -6.86 7.52 16.88
N LYS A 57 -7.67 7.20 17.89
CA LYS A 57 -7.17 6.89 19.24
C LYS A 57 -6.24 5.68 19.25
N ALA A 58 -6.52 4.67 18.43
CA ALA A 58 -5.65 3.51 18.27
C ALA A 58 -4.32 3.93 17.65
N LEU A 59 -4.34 4.68 16.54
CA LEU A 59 -3.14 5.19 15.88
C LEU A 59 -2.27 6.04 16.80
N ASP A 60 -2.87 7.00 17.52
CA ASP A 60 -2.14 7.87 18.45
C ASP A 60 -1.45 7.01 19.54
N ARG A 61 -2.16 6.01 20.10
CA ARG A 61 -1.60 5.07 21.07
C ARG A 61 -0.44 4.22 20.52
N TYR A 62 -0.56 3.73 19.28
CA TYR A 62 0.50 2.94 18.64
C TYR A 62 1.69 3.80 18.22
N SER A 63 1.51 5.10 18.00
CA SER A 63 2.59 6.04 17.69
C SER A 63 3.41 6.45 18.92
N GLU A 64 2.79 6.49 20.11
CA GLU A 64 3.42 6.91 21.36
C GLU A 64 4.20 5.79 22.08
N GLY A 65 3.91 4.52 21.78
CA GLY A 65 4.50 3.39 22.49
C GLY A 65 4.74 2.16 21.63
N SER A 66 5.59 1.24 22.09
CA SER A 66 5.88 -0.02 21.41
C SER A 66 4.83 -1.07 21.75
N PHE A 67 3.95 -1.39 20.79
CA PHE A 67 2.96 -2.44 20.94
C PHE A 67 3.52 -3.79 20.49
N LEU A 68 3.56 -4.76 21.39
CA LEU A 68 4.11 -6.10 21.16
C LEU A 68 2.97 -7.12 21.13
N LEU A 69 2.91 -7.96 20.09
CA LEU A 69 1.89 -9.00 19.96
C LEU A 69 2.34 -10.36 20.50
N THR A 70 3.64 -10.61 20.57
CA THR A 70 4.20 -11.92 20.93
C THR A 70 5.27 -11.78 22.00
N THR A 71 5.81 -12.91 22.46
CA THR A 71 6.98 -12.93 23.35
C THR A 71 8.25 -12.41 22.68
N PHE A 72 8.28 -12.35 21.35
CA PHE A 72 9.36 -11.70 20.61
C PHE A 72 9.15 -10.19 20.65
N PRO A 73 10.12 -9.39 21.13
CA PRO A 73 9.94 -7.96 21.40
C PRO A 73 10.04 -7.10 20.13
N ARG A 74 9.36 -7.51 19.05
CA ARG A 74 9.25 -6.74 17.81
C ARG A 74 7.98 -5.89 17.86
N PRO A 75 8.10 -4.56 17.77
CA PRO A 75 6.94 -3.67 17.76
C PRO A 75 6.17 -3.83 16.46
N VAL A 76 4.85 -3.79 16.58
CA VAL A 76 3.95 -3.68 15.42
C VAL A 76 3.97 -2.25 14.91
N THR A 77 4.20 -2.09 13.62
CA THR A 77 3.96 -0.82 12.91
C THR A 77 2.50 -0.73 12.51
N VAL A 78 1.92 0.46 12.63
CA VAL A 78 0.51 0.71 12.30
C VAL A 78 0.43 1.90 11.37
N GLU A 79 -0.11 1.67 10.17
CA GLU A 79 -0.23 2.71 9.15
C GLU A 79 -1.68 2.82 8.67
N PRO A 80 -2.20 4.05 8.45
CA PRO A 80 -3.50 4.22 7.82
C PRO A 80 -3.52 3.52 6.46
N MET A 81 -4.57 2.75 6.19
CA MET A 81 -4.73 2.11 4.89
C MET A 81 -5.25 3.12 3.87
N ASP A 82 -4.54 3.23 2.74
CA ASP A 82 -5.01 3.98 1.59
C ASP A 82 -6.24 3.32 1.00
N GLN A 83 -7.29 4.13 0.80
CA GLN A 83 -8.52 3.68 0.16
C GLN A 83 -8.43 4.00 -1.32
N LEU A 84 -7.96 3.01 -2.07
CA LEU A 84 -7.92 3.05 -3.52
C LEU A 84 -9.19 2.41 -4.08
N ASP A 85 -9.82 3.05 -5.06
CA ASP A 85 -10.94 2.48 -5.81
C ASP A 85 -10.39 1.58 -6.92
N ASP A 86 -10.55 0.27 -6.74
CA ASP A 86 -10.18 -0.78 -7.69
C ASP A 86 -11.38 -1.34 -8.49
N GLU A 87 -12.61 -0.89 -8.17
CA GLU A 87 -13.85 -1.38 -8.78
C GLU A 87 -14.31 -0.50 -9.96
N GLU A 88 -14.45 0.82 -9.77
CA GLU A 88 -14.91 1.74 -10.83
C GLU A 88 -13.74 2.42 -11.56
N GLY A 89 -12.68 2.77 -10.83
CA GLY A 89 -11.51 3.45 -11.37
C GLY A 89 -11.84 4.83 -11.94
N LEU A 90 -11.11 5.27 -12.98
CA LEU A 90 -11.34 6.56 -13.64
C LEU A 90 -11.96 6.38 -15.05
N PRO A 91 -13.30 6.35 -15.17
CA PRO A 91 -13.94 6.22 -16.47
C PRO A 91 -13.77 7.49 -17.31
N GLU A 92 -13.62 7.32 -18.62
CA GLU A 92 -13.40 8.40 -19.60
C GLU A 92 -14.42 9.55 -19.50
N LYS A 93 -15.67 9.23 -19.16
CA LYS A 93 -16.75 10.22 -18.97
C LYS A 93 -16.48 11.21 -17.83
N LEU A 94 -15.66 10.83 -16.85
CA LEU A 94 -15.27 11.64 -15.69
C LEU A 94 -13.93 12.37 -15.89
N VAL A 95 -13.22 12.07 -16.98
CA VAL A 95 -11.94 12.74 -17.29
C VAL A 95 -12.20 14.21 -17.67
N ILE A 96 -11.47 15.12 -17.01
CA ILE A 96 -11.57 16.56 -17.28
C ILE A 96 -10.91 16.88 -18.62
N LYS A 97 -11.73 17.30 -19.60
CA LYS A 97 -11.29 17.62 -20.98
C LYS A 97 -10.71 19.03 -21.10
N ASN A 98 -9.63 19.28 -20.37
CA ASN A 98 -8.88 20.54 -20.46
C ASN A 98 -7.88 20.53 -21.64
N GLN A 99 -7.13 21.62 -21.83
CA GLN A 99 -6.13 21.71 -22.90
C GLN A 99 -5.04 20.61 -22.79
N GLN A 100 -4.65 20.25 -21.57
CA GLN A 100 -3.64 19.21 -21.33
C GLN A 100 -4.13 17.83 -21.80
N PHE A 101 -5.38 17.49 -21.53
CA PHE A 101 -6.01 16.25 -22.00
C PHE A 101 -5.95 16.13 -23.54
N HIS A 102 -6.24 17.21 -24.26
CA HIS A 102 -6.17 17.20 -25.71
C HIS A 102 -4.73 17.05 -26.21
N LYS A 103 -3.80 17.78 -25.60
CA LYS A 103 -2.36 17.74 -25.94
C LYS A 103 -1.76 16.34 -25.72
N GLU A 104 -2.05 15.70 -24.60
CA GLU A 104 -1.55 14.34 -24.30
C GLU A 104 -2.06 13.29 -25.29
N ARG A 105 -3.22 13.53 -25.91
CA ARG A 105 -3.85 12.62 -26.87
C ARG A 105 -3.59 12.93 -28.33
N GLU A 106 -2.81 13.97 -28.63
CA GLU A 106 -2.37 14.26 -30.00
C GLU A 106 -1.60 13.09 -30.60
N GLN A 107 -0.86 12.34 -29.77
CA GLN A 107 -0.15 11.15 -30.20
C GLN A 107 -0.83 9.88 -29.69
N PRO A 108 -1.19 8.94 -30.57
CA PRO A 108 -1.77 7.68 -30.15
C PRO A 108 -0.74 6.82 -29.40
N LEU A 109 -1.24 5.78 -28.73
CA LEU A 109 -0.41 4.74 -28.15
C LEU A 109 0.50 4.15 -29.23
N ARG A 110 1.81 4.25 -29.00
CA ARG A 110 2.83 3.82 -29.97
C ARG A 110 4.06 3.30 -29.24
N PHE A 111 4.86 2.54 -29.96
CA PHE A 111 6.24 2.29 -29.56
C PHE A 111 7.13 3.39 -30.11
N ALA A 112 7.98 3.95 -29.25
CA ALA A 112 8.99 4.90 -29.69
C ALA A 112 9.97 4.21 -30.66
N GLN A 113 10.28 4.86 -31.78
CA GLN A 113 11.17 4.30 -32.80
C GLN A 113 12.63 4.41 -32.36
N SER A 114 13.42 3.34 -32.56
CA SER A 114 14.85 3.35 -32.27
C SER A 114 15.57 4.50 -32.98
N GLY A 115 16.46 5.20 -32.28
CA GLY A 115 17.16 6.38 -32.79
C GLY A 115 16.35 7.69 -32.75
N SER A 116 15.08 7.65 -32.35
CA SER A 116 14.31 8.87 -32.08
C SER A 116 14.65 9.46 -30.70
N PHE A 117 14.45 10.77 -30.55
CA PHE A 117 14.58 11.44 -29.25
C PHE A 117 13.65 10.83 -28.19
N GLU A 118 12.42 10.50 -28.57
CA GLU A 118 11.43 9.86 -27.67
C GLU A 118 11.94 8.53 -27.13
N TYR A 119 12.53 7.68 -27.99
CA TYR A 119 13.08 6.40 -27.58
C TYR A 119 14.23 6.57 -26.61
N GLU A 120 15.21 7.43 -26.94
CA GLU A 120 16.36 7.68 -26.06
C GLU A 120 15.92 8.24 -24.69
N TYR A 121 14.92 9.14 -24.68
CA TYR A 121 14.35 9.68 -23.45
C TYR A 121 13.63 8.59 -22.64
N ALA A 122 12.78 7.79 -23.26
CA ALA A 122 12.07 6.69 -22.60
C ALA A 122 13.04 5.64 -22.03
N MET A 123 14.14 5.33 -22.74
CA MET A 123 15.15 4.39 -22.27
C MET A 123 15.91 4.91 -21.05
N ARG A 124 16.24 6.20 -20.99
CA ARG A 124 16.82 6.81 -19.78
C ARG A 124 15.87 6.73 -18.60
N TRP A 125 14.58 7.03 -18.80
CA TRP A 125 13.56 6.89 -17.76
C TRP A 125 13.44 5.45 -17.25
N LYS A 126 13.43 4.46 -18.15
CA LYS A 126 13.42 3.05 -17.77
C LYS A 126 14.63 2.68 -16.92
N ALA A 127 15.82 3.17 -17.27
CA ALA A 127 17.03 2.92 -16.50
C ALA A 127 16.97 3.55 -15.09
N LEU A 128 16.34 4.72 -14.94
CA LEU A 128 16.12 5.36 -13.64
C LEU A 128 15.18 4.55 -12.74
N ILE A 129 14.06 4.07 -13.29
CA ILE A 129 13.09 3.24 -12.55
C ILE A 129 13.74 1.93 -12.10
N GLU A 130 14.54 1.30 -12.97
CA GLU A 130 15.28 0.08 -12.60
C GLU A 130 16.32 0.35 -11.50
N MET A 131 17.01 1.49 -11.56
CA MET A 131 17.97 1.89 -10.53
C MET A 131 17.29 2.19 -9.18
N GLU A 132 16.11 2.83 -9.20
CA GLU A 132 15.28 3.06 -8.00
C GLU A 132 14.87 1.73 -7.37
N LYS A 133 14.38 0.80 -8.18
CA LYS A 133 14.02 -0.55 -7.73
C LYS A 133 15.20 -1.28 -7.10
N GLN A 134 16.37 -1.26 -7.74
CA GLN A 134 17.57 -1.90 -7.20
C GLN A 134 18.03 -1.30 -5.87
N GLN A 135 17.89 0.02 -5.71
CA GLN A 135 18.18 0.69 -4.43
C GLN A 135 17.19 0.27 -3.36
N GLN A 136 15.88 0.21 -3.66
CA GLN A 136 14.87 -0.24 -2.71
C GLN A 136 15.12 -1.70 -2.28
N ASP A 137 15.36 -2.60 -3.24
CA ASP A 137 15.66 -4.02 -2.96
C ASP A 137 16.96 -4.19 -2.14
N GLN A 138 17.92 -3.28 -2.28
CA GLN A 138 19.14 -3.27 -1.46
C GLN A 138 18.85 -2.81 -0.03
N VAL A 139 18.06 -1.75 0.13
CA VAL A 139 17.63 -1.25 1.44
C VAL A 139 16.83 -2.33 2.19
N ASP A 140 15.88 -2.98 1.53
CA ASP A 140 15.04 -4.02 2.14
C ASP A 140 15.87 -5.23 2.61
N ARG A 141 16.86 -5.65 1.83
CA ARG A 141 17.81 -6.71 2.22
C ARG A 141 18.63 -6.30 3.43
N ASN A 142 19.19 -5.09 3.43
CA ASN A 142 19.98 -4.58 4.55
C ASN A 142 19.15 -4.48 5.83
N ILE A 143 17.88 -4.07 5.74
CA ILE A 143 16.96 -4.03 6.89
C ILE A 143 16.71 -5.44 7.42
N LYS A 144 16.48 -6.43 6.53
CA LYS A 144 16.22 -7.81 6.93
C LYS A 144 17.43 -8.46 7.62
N GLU A 145 18.64 -8.23 7.10
CA GLU A 145 19.88 -8.79 7.66
C GLU A 145 20.25 -8.15 9.00
N ASN A 146 20.17 -6.81 9.11
CA ASN A 146 20.59 -6.09 10.31
C ASN A 146 19.50 -5.99 11.38
N GLY A 147 18.22 -5.99 10.99
CA GLY A 147 17.07 -5.89 11.90
C GLY A 147 16.68 -7.21 12.58
N SER A 148 17.26 -8.33 12.14
CA SER A 148 17.05 -9.67 12.71
C SER A 148 18.19 -10.13 13.64
N SER A 149 19.23 -9.30 13.80
CA SER A 149 20.42 -9.59 14.62
C SER A 149 20.27 -9.15 16.08
#